data_AF-A0A1D1Y5W9-F1
#
_entry.id   AF-A0A1D1Y5W9-F1
#
_cell.length_a   1.000
_cell.length_b   1.000
_cell.length_c   1.000
_cell.angle_alpha   90.00
_cell.angle_beta   90.00
_cell.angle_gamma   90.00
#
_symmetry.space_group_name_H-M   'P 1'
#
loop_
_entity.id
_entity.type
_entity.pdbx_description
1 polymer ?
#
loop_
_entity_poly.entity_id
_entity_poly.type
_entity_poly.pdbx_seq_one_letter_code
_entity_poly.pdbx_strand_id
1 'polypeptide(L)'
;ERERERECWSRPEGEDDQDPGPPRRGGGSSPFTLGLGEPNLSGKPNLDYDLVCRPAELHLVLKQTKTKANTTTATTQLGNHENTPLYTLHQILESWVFAGRQLLGRIGDRVEAREWGGASADCWLLERVWKLLAEVDDLHMLMDPDDFLRLKSQLGITPGSEESPPCFRSASLLELTRASKDLRRLVPPVLGVEVDPNGGPRVQEAAMRLLGGHGAGDDAHKVHLLQGFQAVESAVKRFFFAYRQLVSAVMGSLHATGNRVVGFPPDTALDQLAQLFLEPPYFPSLDAAKTFLGDLWHHHHLVVSGSGTRMPR
;
A
#
# COMPACT_ATOMS: atom_id res chain seq x y z
N GLU A 1 22.85 -48.28 -22.64
CA GLU A 1 22.81 -46.84 -22.30
C GLU A 1 22.90 -46.61 -20.78
N ARG A 2 23.81 -47.34 -20.14
CA ARG A 2 24.41 -46.98 -18.87
C ARG A 2 25.85 -46.57 -19.21
N GLU A 3 26.43 -45.69 -18.40
CA GLU A 3 27.85 -45.32 -18.41
C GLU A 3 28.30 -44.47 -19.60
N ARG A 4 28.19 -43.15 -19.45
CA ARG A 4 29.10 -42.14 -20.02
C ARG A 4 28.70 -40.80 -19.39
N GLU A 5 29.51 -40.35 -18.43
CA GLU A 5 29.63 -38.99 -17.85
C GLU A 5 30.16 -39.02 -16.40
N ARG A 6 31.03 -39.99 -16.07
CA ARG A 6 31.99 -39.86 -14.97
C ARG A 6 33.35 -39.63 -15.64
N GLU A 7 33.76 -38.38 -15.82
CA GLU A 7 35.17 -37.97 -15.99
C GLU A 7 35.27 -36.46 -16.27
N CYS A 8 35.24 -35.70 -15.20
CA CYS A 8 35.82 -34.36 -15.04
C CYS A 8 35.60 -34.13 -13.54
N TRP A 9 36.56 -34.28 -12.64
CA TRP A 9 37.79 -33.53 -12.51
C TRP A 9 38.81 -34.36 -11.71
N SER A 10 39.94 -34.65 -12.31
CA SER A 10 41.09 -35.26 -11.64
C SER A 10 41.72 -34.27 -10.67
N ARG A 11 41.90 -34.69 -9.42
CA ARG A 11 42.78 -34.04 -8.42
C ARG A 11 44.24 -34.07 -8.90
N PRO A 12 45.04 -33.03 -8.64
CA PRO A 12 46.44 -33.20 -8.34
C PRO A 12 46.64 -33.26 -6.83
N GLU A 13 47.32 -34.30 -6.36
CA GLU A 13 47.96 -34.33 -5.05
C GLU A 13 49.22 -33.45 -5.09
N GLY A 14 49.42 -32.66 -4.04
CA GLY A 14 50.59 -31.83 -3.79
C GLY A 14 50.45 -31.20 -2.41
N GLU A 15 51.21 -31.72 -1.46
CA GLU A 15 51.35 -31.27 -0.07
C GLU A 15 51.77 -29.80 0.02
N ASP A 16 51.21 -29.07 1.00
CA ASP A 16 52.01 -28.33 1.97
C ASP A 16 51.13 -27.85 3.14
N ASP A 17 51.61 -28.14 4.34
CA ASP A 17 51.13 -27.69 5.64
C ASP A 17 50.94 -26.17 5.69
N GLN A 18 49.75 -25.71 6.03
CA GLN A 18 49.53 -24.39 6.65
C GLN A 18 48.21 -24.37 7.43
N ASP A 19 48.38 -24.50 8.75
CA ASP A 19 47.57 -24.00 9.87
C ASP A 19 46.16 -23.46 9.55
N PRO A 20 45.06 -24.05 10.08
CA PRO A 20 43.72 -23.52 9.89
C PRO A 20 43.52 -22.28 10.77
N GLY A 21 43.85 -21.11 10.23
CA GLY A 21 43.35 -19.85 10.74
C GLY A 21 41.81 -19.86 10.87
N PRO A 22 41.23 -19.08 11.79
CA PRO A 22 39.80 -19.18 12.12
C PRO A 22 38.93 -18.90 10.89
N PRO A 23 37.77 -19.60 10.76
CA PRO A 23 36.93 -19.46 9.59
C PRO A 23 36.48 -18.00 9.46
N ARG A 24 36.80 -17.42 8.31
CA ARG A 24 36.35 -16.09 7.89
C ARG A 24 34.84 -15.99 8.10
N ARG A 25 34.42 -15.14 9.04
CA ARG A 25 33.03 -14.69 9.18
C ARG A 25 32.65 -13.89 7.93
N GLY A 26 32.19 -14.60 6.90
CA GLY A 26 31.73 -14.03 5.65
C GLY A 26 30.63 -14.89 5.07
N GLY A 27 29.40 -14.70 5.55
CA GLY A 27 28.21 -15.36 5.02
C GLY A 27 26.97 -14.82 5.72
N GLY A 28 26.07 -14.18 4.99
CA GLY A 28 24.88 -13.50 5.50
C GLY A 28 24.13 -14.35 6.54
N SER A 29 23.96 -13.79 7.73
CA SER A 29 23.38 -14.48 8.88
C SER A 29 21.85 -14.54 8.78
N SER A 30 21.32 -15.34 7.85
CA SER A 30 19.94 -15.80 7.95
C SER A 30 19.84 -16.94 8.98
N PRO A 31 18.83 -16.94 9.88
CA PRO A 31 18.62 -18.00 10.84
C PRO A 31 18.06 -19.29 10.22
N PHE A 32 17.60 -19.23 8.97
CA PHE A 32 17.05 -20.35 8.21
C PHE A 32 17.51 -20.31 6.75
N THR A 33 17.29 -21.43 6.05
CA THR A 33 17.45 -21.57 4.60
C THR A 33 16.06 -21.61 3.95
N LEU A 34 15.92 -21.02 2.77
CA LEU A 34 14.65 -21.03 2.03
C LEU A 34 14.51 -22.35 1.25
N GLY A 35 13.52 -23.15 1.61
CA GLY A 35 13.26 -24.43 0.98
C GLY A 35 12.42 -24.26 -0.28
N LEU A 36 13.06 -24.03 -1.42
CA LEU A 36 12.43 -24.01 -2.75
C LEU A 36 12.47 -25.38 -3.46
N GLY A 37 12.62 -26.47 -2.71
CA GLY A 37 12.78 -27.82 -3.23
C GLY A 37 14.23 -28.29 -3.44
N GLU A 38 15.21 -27.43 -3.20
CA GLU A 38 16.63 -27.79 -3.26
C GLU A 38 17.11 -28.50 -1.98
N PRO A 39 18.13 -29.39 -2.07
CA PRO A 39 18.73 -30.02 -0.89
C PRO A 39 19.32 -28.95 0.05
N ASN A 40 18.95 -29.01 1.33
CA ASN A 40 19.51 -28.09 2.32
C ASN A 40 20.94 -28.48 2.72
N LEU A 41 21.92 -27.98 1.97
CA LEU A 41 23.34 -28.22 2.22
C LEU A 41 23.91 -27.38 3.38
N SER A 42 23.14 -26.42 3.89
CA SER A 42 23.62 -25.46 4.91
C SER A 42 23.50 -25.96 6.35
N GLY A 43 22.74 -27.05 6.59
CA GLY A 43 22.46 -27.57 7.93
C GLY A 43 21.59 -26.67 8.83
N LYS A 44 21.17 -25.48 8.36
CA LYS A 44 20.26 -24.57 9.08
C LYS A 44 18.82 -25.09 9.04
N PRO A 45 17.93 -24.67 9.96
CA PRO A 45 16.50 -24.90 9.83
C PRO A 45 15.98 -24.49 8.44
N ASN A 46 15.10 -25.30 7.85
CA ASN A 46 14.53 -25.04 6.53
C ASN A 46 13.15 -24.39 6.65
N LEU A 47 12.96 -23.21 6.03
CA LEU A 47 11.64 -22.62 5.84
C LEU A 47 11.04 -23.25 4.58
N ASP A 48 10.15 -24.22 4.77
CA ASP A 48 9.44 -24.86 3.65
C ASP A 48 8.46 -23.87 3.02
N TYR A 49 8.80 -23.38 1.84
CA TYR A 49 8.05 -22.35 1.15
C TYR A 49 6.62 -22.81 0.83
N ASP A 50 6.44 -24.05 0.40
CA ASP A 50 5.13 -24.56 -0.01
C ASP A 50 4.21 -24.77 1.19
N LEU A 51 4.75 -25.15 2.35
CA LEU A 51 3.97 -25.23 3.60
C LEU A 51 3.52 -23.86 4.12
N VAL A 52 4.35 -22.84 3.93
CA VAL A 52 4.12 -21.48 4.44
C VAL A 52 3.22 -20.68 3.50
N CYS A 53 3.60 -20.60 2.22
CA CYS A 53 2.90 -19.82 1.20
C CYS A 53 1.71 -20.56 0.59
N ARG A 54 1.66 -21.89 0.72
CA ARG A 54 0.57 -22.75 0.24
C ARG A 54 0.09 -22.45 -1.19
N PRO A 55 1.02 -22.34 -2.17
CA PRO A 55 0.67 -21.96 -3.53
C PRO A 55 -0.32 -22.95 -4.17
N ALA A 56 -0.22 -24.24 -3.84
CA ALA A 56 -1.14 -25.27 -4.32
C ALA A 56 -2.59 -25.03 -3.86
N GLU A 57 -2.80 -24.63 -2.60
CA GLU A 57 -4.14 -24.32 -2.08
C GLU A 57 -4.73 -23.09 -2.81
N LEU A 58 -3.91 -22.06 -3.03
CA LEU A 58 -4.32 -20.85 -3.76
C LEU A 58 -4.70 -21.16 -5.22
N HIS A 59 -3.89 -21.97 -5.91
CA HIS A 59 -4.20 -22.43 -7.26
C HIS A 59 -5.44 -23.32 -7.33
N LEU A 60 -5.70 -24.15 -6.32
CA LEU A 60 -6.91 -24.98 -6.25
C LEU A 60 -8.17 -24.13 -6.12
N VAL A 61 -8.16 -23.07 -5.33
CA VAL A 61 -9.30 -22.14 -5.22
C VAL A 61 -9.62 -21.53 -6.59
N LEU A 62 -8.60 -21.06 -7.33
CA LEU A 62 -8.74 -20.56 -8.71
C LEU A 62 -9.31 -21.60 -9.68
N LYS A 63 -8.91 -22.86 -9.54
CA LYS A 63 -9.39 -23.95 -10.39
C LYS A 63 -10.83 -24.36 -10.05
N GLN A 64 -11.20 -24.31 -8.77
CA GLN A 64 -12.54 -24.63 -8.28
C GLN A 64 -13.56 -23.57 -8.69
N THR A 65 -13.20 -22.28 -8.67
CA THR A 65 -14.05 -21.22 -9.23
C THR A 65 -14.30 -21.41 -10.72
N LYS A 66 -13.27 -21.79 -11.49
CA LYS A 66 -13.42 -22.16 -12.92
C LYS A 66 -14.37 -23.34 -13.14
N THR A 67 -14.32 -24.37 -12.29
CA THR A 67 -15.12 -25.59 -12.46
C THR A 67 -16.55 -25.46 -11.95
N LYS A 68 -16.80 -24.73 -10.85
CA LYS A 68 -18.17 -24.44 -10.36
C LYS A 68 -18.95 -23.53 -11.32
N ALA A 69 -18.29 -22.59 -11.98
CA ALA A 69 -18.89 -21.81 -13.07
C ALA A 69 -19.38 -22.71 -14.22
N ASN A 70 -18.67 -23.81 -14.50
CA ASN A 70 -19.05 -24.76 -15.55
C ASN A 70 -20.20 -25.71 -15.17
N THR A 71 -20.57 -25.83 -13.90
CA THR A 71 -21.60 -26.81 -13.44
C THR A 71 -22.97 -26.16 -13.16
N THR A 72 -23.03 -24.85 -12.89
CA THR A 72 -24.25 -24.23 -12.32
C THR A 72 -25.16 -23.57 -13.38
N THR A 73 -24.68 -23.31 -14.60
CA THR A 73 -25.49 -22.69 -15.65
C THR A 73 -25.09 -23.21 -17.04
N ALA A 74 -25.88 -24.13 -17.58
CA ALA A 74 -25.77 -24.61 -18.97
C ALA A 74 -26.03 -23.53 -20.05
N THR A 75 -26.20 -22.26 -19.65
CA THR A 75 -26.52 -21.12 -20.52
C THR A 75 -25.48 -19.99 -20.52
N THR A 76 -24.40 -20.08 -19.75
CA THR A 76 -23.30 -19.09 -19.80
C THR A 76 -21.96 -19.75 -20.12
N GLN A 77 -21.92 -20.56 -21.18
CA GLN A 77 -20.68 -20.66 -21.94
C GLN A 77 -20.49 -19.37 -22.72
N LEU A 78 -19.72 -18.45 -22.16
CA LEU A 78 -18.74 -17.74 -22.97
C LEU A 78 -17.40 -18.03 -22.35
N GLY A 79 -16.57 -18.80 -23.06
CA GLY A 79 -15.15 -18.98 -22.78
C GLY A 79 -14.42 -17.65 -22.96
N ASN A 80 -14.74 -16.68 -22.10
CA ASN A 80 -14.15 -15.37 -22.10
C ASN A 80 -12.74 -15.51 -21.53
N HIS A 81 -11.75 -15.17 -22.35
CA HIS A 81 -10.34 -15.28 -22.02
C HIS A 81 -9.98 -14.43 -20.79
N GLU A 82 -10.71 -13.32 -20.60
CA GLU A 82 -10.51 -12.35 -19.54
C GLU A 82 -11.00 -12.79 -18.15
N ASN A 83 -11.71 -13.92 -18.05
CA ASN A 83 -12.11 -14.49 -16.76
C ASN A 83 -10.91 -14.79 -15.85
N THR A 84 -9.87 -15.43 -16.39
CA THR A 84 -8.71 -15.84 -15.59
C THR A 84 -7.89 -14.65 -15.10
N PRO A 85 -7.53 -13.67 -15.96
CA PRO A 85 -6.94 -12.41 -15.51
C PRO A 85 -7.80 -11.74 -14.43
N LEU A 86 -9.11 -11.56 -14.65
CA LEU A 86 -9.97 -10.86 -13.71
C LEU A 86 -9.97 -11.48 -12.30
N TYR A 87 -10.13 -12.80 -12.19
CA TYR A 87 -10.10 -13.48 -10.89
C TYR A 87 -8.74 -13.37 -10.21
N THR A 88 -7.67 -13.47 -10.99
CA THR A 88 -6.30 -13.39 -10.47
C THR A 88 -6.01 -12.00 -9.92
N LEU A 89 -6.40 -10.95 -10.66
CA LEU A 89 -6.26 -9.56 -10.23
C LEU A 89 -6.99 -9.30 -8.92
N HIS A 90 -8.26 -9.71 -8.82
CA HIS A 90 -9.04 -9.49 -7.59
C HIS A 90 -8.50 -10.29 -6.40
N GLN A 91 -7.95 -11.49 -6.63
CA GLN A 91 -7.29 -12.25 -5.55
C GLN A 91 -6.03 -11.57 -5.05
N ILE A 92 -5.19 -11.05 -5.95
CA ILE A 92 -4.00 -10.28 -5.58
C ILE A 92 -4.41 -9.03 -4.81
N LEU A 93 -5.42 -8.32 -5.31
CA LEU A 93 -5.95 -7.11 -4.68
C LEU A 93 -6.47 -7.40 -3.26
N GLU A 94 -7.35 -8.38 -3.09
CA GLU A 94 -7.89 -8.74 -1.77
C GLU A 94 -6.83 -9.25 -0.79
N SER A 95 -5.79 -9.92 -1.28
CA SER A 95 -4.65 -10.34 -0.45
C SER A 95 -3.89 -9.14 0.13
N TRP A 96 -3.66 -8.10 -0.69
CA TRP A 96 -3.03 -6.87 -0.24
C TRP A 96 -3.95 -6.01 0.62
N VAL A 97 -5.26 -5.98 0.34
CA VAL A 97 -6.24 -5.33 1.21
C VAL A 97 -6.24 -5.96 2.60
N PHE A 98 -6.22 -7.29 2.67
CA PHE A 98 -6.11 -8.01 3.95
C PHE A 98 -4.82 -7.65 4.69
N ALA A 99 -3.67 -7.68 4.01
CA ALA A 99 -2.39 -7.27 4.61
C ALA A 99 -2.41 -5.83 5.12
N GLY A 100 -3.00 -4.89 4.36
CA GLY A 100 -3.16 -3.49 4.76
C GLY A 100 -3.99 -3.33 6.04
N ARG A 101 -5.06 -4.11 6.20
CA ARG A 101 -5.87 -4.11 7.42
C ARG A 101 -5.10 -4.61 8.64
N GLN A 102 -4.31 -5.67 8.47
CA GLN A 102 -3.44 -6.18 9.55
C GLN A 102 -2.38 -5.14 9.95
N LEU A 103 -1.81 -4.42 8.97
CA LEU A 103 -0.88 -3.32 9.23
C LEU A 103 -1.52 -2.18 10.03
N LEU A 104 -2.77 -1.80 9.71
CA LEU A 104 -3.48 -0.76 10.47
C LEU A 104 -3.71 -1.13 11.94
N GLY A 105 -4.11 -2.38 12.21
CA GLY A 105 -4.20 -2.89 13.57
C GLY A 105 -2.86 -2.80 14.29
N ARG A 106 -1.79 -3.28 13.65
CA ARG A 106 -0.43 -3.24 14.21
C ARG A 106 0.08 -1.82 14.46
N ILE A 107 -0.25 -0.85 13.60
CA ILE A 107 0.07 0.57 13.81
C ILE A 107 -0.62 1.08 15.08
N GLY A 108 -1.91 0.76 15.27
CA GLY A 108 -2.66 1.10 16.48
C GLY A 108 -1.97 0.56 17.74
N ASP A 109 -1.72 -0.76 17.76
CA ASP A 109 -1.08 -1.44 18.89
C ASP A 109 0.30 -0.82 19.24
N ARG A 110 1.11 -0.52 18.22
CA ARG A 110 2.45 0.09 18.40
C ARG A 110 2.38 1.53 18.88
N VAL A 111 1.39 2.31 18.42
CA VAL A 111 1.15 3.67 18.94
C VAL A 111 0.75 3.63 20.41
N GLU A 112 -0.12 2.69 20.80
CA GLU A 112 -0.52 2.49 22.19
C GLU A 112 0.68 2.09 23.07
N ALA A 113 1.54 1.20 22.56
CA ALA A 113 2.79 0.79 23.20
C ALA A 113 3.91 1.84 23.16
N ARG A 114 3.69 3.00 22.51
CA ARG A 114 4.69 4.06 22.29
C ARG A 114 5.93 3.62 21.49
N GLU A 115 5.78 2.60 20.66
CA GLU A 115 6.82 2.09 19.76
C GLU A 115 6.85 2.90 18.45
N TRP A 116 7.22 4.18 18.53
CA TRP A 116 7.11 5.15 17.43
C TRP A 116 7.87 4.71 16.17
N GLY A 117 9.07 4.16 16.32
CA GLY A 117 9.88 3.69 15.19
C GLY A 117 9.23 2.52 14.46
N GLY A 118 8.67 1.57 15.20
CA GLY A 118 7.95 0.44 14.63
C GLY A 118 6.64 0.87 13.96
N ALA A 119 5.88 1.76 14.59
CA ALA A 119 4.65 2.30 14.01
C ALA A 119 4.95 3.07 12.70
N SER A 120 6.02 3.86 12.67
CA SER A 120 6.43 4.61 11.48
C SER A 120 6.81 3.67 10.32
N ALA A 121 7.57 2.61 10.60
CA ALA A 121 7.91 1.60 9.60
C ALA A 121 6.66 0.91 9.03
N ASP A 122 5.66 0.64 9.89
CA ASP A 122 4.39 0.04 9.44
C ASP A 122 3.56 1.01 8.60
N CYS A 123 3.54 2.31 8.92
CA CYS A 123 2.91 3.31 8.07
C CYS A 123 3.57 3.39 6.69
N TRP A 124 4.89 3.28 6.63
CA TRP A 124 5.60 3.22 5.35
C TRP A 124 5.20 1.98 4.54
N LEU A 125 5.09 0.81 5.18
CA LEU A 125 4.60 -0.41 4.53
C LEU A 125 3.16 -0.27 4.06
N LEU A 126 2.27 0.31 4.87
CA LEU A 126 0.87 0.54 4.51
C LEU A 126 0.75 1.48 3.30
N GLU A 127 1.58 2.51 3.22
CA GLU A 127 1.62 3.41 2.07
C GLU A 127 2.10 2.69 0.81
N ARG A 128 3.08 1.78 0.92
CA ARG A 128 3.48 0.90 -0.19
C ARG A 128 2.35 -0.03 -0.62
N VAL A 129 1.57 -0.57 0.31
CA VAL A 129 0.40 -1.40 0.00
C VAL A 129 -0.62 -0.60 -0.81
N TRP A 130 -0.96 0.62 -0.40
CA TRP A 130 -1.89 1.47 -1.16
C TRP A 130 -1.41 1.77 -2.59
N LYS A 131 -0.11 2.01 -2.78
CA LYS A 131 0.47 2.18 -4.12
C LYS A 131 0.39 0.91 -4.94
N LEU A 132 0.72 -0.23 -4.34
CA LEU A 132 0.66 -1.52 -5.02
C LEU A 132 -0.77 -1.88 -5.42
N LEU A 133 -1.78 -1.54 -4.62
CA LEU A 133 -3.18 -1.70 -5.01
C LEU A 133 -3.51 -0.94 -6.31
N ALA A 134 -3.00 0.29 -6.47
CA ALA A 134 -3.18 1.06 -7.70
C ALA A 134 -2.51 0.38 -8.91
N GLU A 135 -1.26 -0.07 -8.75
CA GLU A 135 -0.52 -0.77 -9.82
C GLU A 135 -1.18 -2.11 -10.21
N VAL A 136 -1.78 -2.83 -9.24
CA VAL A 136 -2.53 -4.07 -9.50
C VAL A 136 -3.81 -3.77 -10.26
N ASP A 137 -4.53 -2.71 -9.90
CA ASP A 137 -5.75 -2.30 -10.61
C ASP A 137 -5.44 -1.87 -12.05
N ASP A 138 -4.31 -1.22 -12.31
CA ASP A 138 -3.88 -0.80 -13.65
C ASP A 138 -3.71 -1.99 -14.63
N LEU A 139 -3.55 -3.23 -14.13
CA LEU A 139 -3.51 -4.42 -14.98
C LEU A 139 -4.83 -4.67 -15.73
N HIS A 140 -5.95 -4.09 -15.31
CA HIS A 140 -7.20 -4.11 -16.09
C HIS A 140 -7.03 -3.43 -17.46
N MET A 141 -6.04 -2.53 -17.63
CA MET A 141 -5.70 -1.92 -18.92
C MET A 141 -5.12 -2.91 -19.93
N LEU A 142 -4.65 -4.08 -19.49
CA LEU A 142 -4.09 -5.11 -20.36
C LEU A 142 -5.16 -6.08 -20.90
N MET A 143 -6.39 -5.96 -20.42
CA MET A 143 -7.51 -6.80 -20.84
C MET A 143 -8.09 -6.29 -22.16
N ASP A 144 -8.57 -7.19 -23.03
CA ASP A 144 -9.30 -6.76 -24.22
C ASP A 144 -10.60 -6.03 -23.82
N PRO A 145 -10.85 -4.80 -24.31
CA PRO A 145 -12.03 -4.03 -23.91
C PRO A 145 -13.37 -4.68 -24.29
N ASP A 146 -13.49 -5.35 -25.44
CA ASP A 146 -14.74 -6.00 -25.87
C ASP A 146 -15.03 -7.21 -24.99
N ASP A 147 -14.02 -8.04 -24.73
CA ASP A 147 -14.16 -9.18 -23.83
C ASP A 147 -14.43 -8.75 -22.38
N PHE A 148 -13.76 -7.72 -21.87
CA PHE A 148 -14.05 -7.19 -20.53
C PHE A 148 -15.48 -6.64 -20.40
N LEU A 149 -15.98 -5.89 -21.39
CA LEU A 149 -17.34 -5.35 -21.37
C LEU A 149 -18.41 -6.45 -21.48
N ARG A 150 -18.14 -7.52 -22.22
CA ARG A 150 -18.99 -8.73 -22.22
C ARG A 150 -18.97 -9.44 -20.87
N LEU A 151 -17.81 -9.51 -20.22
CA LEU A 151 -17.69 -10.11 -18.89
C LEU A 151 -18.46 -9.28 -17.85
N LYS A 152 -18.34 -7.95 -17.92
CA LYS A 152 -19.06 -7.00 -17.07
C LYS A 152 -20.58 -7.24 -17.10
N SER A 153 -21.16 -7.43 -18.28
CA SER A 153 -22.60 -7.69 -18.42
C SER A 153 -23.00 -9.04 -17.80
N GLN A 154 -22.16 -10.08 -17.94
CA GLN A 154 -22.36 -11.38 -17.32
C GLN A 154 -22.26 -11.35 -15.79
N LEU A 155 -21.36 -10.51 -15.25
CA LEU A 155 -21.18 -10.32 -13.81
C LEU A 155 -22.24 -9.42 -13.17
N GLY A 156 -23.22 -8.94 -13.94
CA GLY A 156 -24.26 -8.04 -13.42
C GLY A 156 -23.69 -6.69 -12.95
N ILE A 157 -22.57 -6.23 -13.52
CA ILE A 157 -22.04 -4.89 -13.29
C ILE A 157 -22.79 -3.93 -14.22
N THR A 158 -24.08 -3.72 -13.95
CA THR A 158 -24.97 -2.88 -14.75
C THR A 158 -24.79 -1.38 -14.46
N PRO A 159 -24.67 -0.50 -15.48
CA PRO A 159 -24.92 0.92 -15.30
C PRO A 159 -26.40 1.13 -14.99
N GLY A 160 -26.72 1.68 -13.82
CA GLY A 160 -28.09 2.11 -13.51
C GLY A 160 -28.74 1.46 -12.29
N SER A 161 -28.05 0.59 -11.55
CA SER A 161 -28.34 0.55 -10.11
C SER A 161 -27.78 1.84 -9.50
N GLU A 162 -28.49 2.49 -8.59
CA GLU A 162 -28.01 3.67 -7.84
C GLU A 162 -26.80 3.36 -6.93
N GLU A 163 -26.13 2.24 -7.18
CA GLU A 163 -25.09 1.68 -6.33
C GLU A 163 -23.70 2.12 -6.77
N SER A 164 -22.86 2.24 -5.75
CA SER A 164 -21.50 2.75 -5.76
C SER A 164 -20.58 2.10 -6.82
N PRO A 165 -19.53 2.81 -7.28
CA PRO A 165 -18.52 2.29 -8.22
C PRO A 165 -17.93 0.92 -7.80
N PRO A 166 -17.42 0.08 -8.72
CA PRO A 166 -17.17 -1.33 -8.43
C PRO A 166 -16.21 -1.59 -7.27
N CYS A 167 -15.19 -0.75 -7.06
CA CYS A 167 -14.29 -0.83 -5.90
C CYS A 167 -15.04 -0.75 -4.56
N PHE A 168 -16.15 -0.03 -4.49
CA PHE A 168 -16.98 0.09 -3.29
C PHE A 168 -17.78 -1.18 -2.97
N ARG A 169 -17.82 -2.16 -3.88
CA ARG A 169 -18.40 -3.48 -3.58
C ARG A 169 -17.49 -4.32 -2.70
N SER A 170 -16.18 -4.04 -2.65
CA SER A 170 -15.28 -4.67 -1.69
C SER A 170 -15.46 -4.03 -0.32
N ALA A 171 -16.19 -4.73 0.56
CA ALA A 171 -16.36 -4.31 1.96
C ALA A 171 -15.01 -4.14 2.67
N SER A 172 -14.05 -5.02 2.37
CA SER A 172 -12.69 -4.99 2.91
C SER A 172 -11.92 -3.74 2.47
N LEU A 173 -12.01 -3.35 1.20
CA LEU A 173 -11.36 -2.14 0.69
C LEU A 173 -11.96 -0.88 1.34
N LEU A 174 -13.29 -0.83 1.49
CA LEU A 174 -13.94 0.30 2.18
C LEU A 174 -13.56 0.40 3.64
N GLU A 175 -13.45 -0.73 4.33
CA GLU A 175 -12.97 -0.77 5.71
C GLU A 175 -11.51 -0.28 5.79
N LEU A 176 -10.65 -0.74 4.87
CA LEU A 176 -9.26 -0.29 4.77
C LEU A 176 -9.16 1.23 4.53
N THR A 177 -9.98 1.79 3.63
CA THR A 177 -10.06 3.23 3.39
C THR A 177 -10.48 4.00 4.63
N ARG A 178 -11.58 3.57 5.28
CA ARG A 178 -12.10 4.21 6.50
C ARG A 178 -11.08 4.16 7.64
N ALA A 179 -10.45 3.00 7.85
CA ALA A 179 -9.47 2.82 8.90
C ALA A 179 -8.17 3.62 8.62
N SER A 180 -7.78 3.77 7.34
CA SER A 180 -6.65 4.64 6.95
C SER A 180 -6.94 6.12 7.28
N LYS A 181 -8.18 6.57 7.09
CA LYS A 181 -8.62 7.92 7.50
C LYS A 181 -8.64 8.08 9.02
N ASP A 182 -9.01 7.02 9.75
CA ASP A 182 -9.09 7.04 11.21
C ASP A 182 -7.71 7.11 11.89
N LEU A 183 -6.60 6.97 11.16
CA LEU A 183 -5.25 7.30 11.65
C LEU A 183 -5.17 8.73 12.23
N ARG A 184 -6.03 9.65 11.79
CA ARG A 184 -6.14 11.01 12.36
C ARG A 184 -6.44 11.00 13.87
N ARG A 185 -7.13 9.98 14.36
CA ARG A 185 -7.42 9.82 15.80
C ARG A 185 -6.16 9.51 16.62
N LEU A 186 -5.11 9.00 15.98
CA LEU A 186 -3.83 8.71 16.61
C LEU A 186 -2.89 9.93 16.66
N VAL A 187 -3.23 11.04 16.01
CA VAL A 187 -2.39 12.25 16.03
C VAL A 187 -2.28 12.89 17.42
N PRO A 188 -3.40 13.17 18.14
CA PRO A 188 -3.31 13.72 19.51
C PRO A 188 -2.46 12.89 20.48
N PRO A 189 -2.61 11.55 20.59
CA PRO A 189 -1.79 10.76 21.52
C PRO A 189 -0.31 10.73 21.13
N VAL A 190 0.04 10.72 19.82
CA VAL A 190 1.44 10.83 19.37
C VAL A 190 2.07 12.16 19.80
N LEU A 191 1.30 13.25 19.71
CA LEU A 191 1.72 14.59 20.12
C LEU A 191 1.63 14.83 21.63
N GLY A 192 1.04 13.92 22.40
CA GLY A 192 0.84 14.07 23.84
C GLY A 192 -0.16 15.18 24.21
N VAL A 193 -1.12 15.46 23.33
CA VAL A 193 -2.17 16.47 23.54
C VAL A 193 -3.54 15.81 23.69
N GLU A 194 -4.43 16.47 24.43
CA GLU A 194 -5.82 16.01 24.57
C GLU A 194 -6.53 15.99 23.21
N VAL A 195 -7.47 15.05 23.07
CA VAL A 195 -8.18 14.80 21.81
C VAL A 195 -9.09 15.97 21.47
N ASP A 196 -8.75 16.69 20.40
CA ASP A 196 -9.71 17.50 19.65
C ASP A 196 -10.09 16.75 18.37
N PRO A 197 -11.33 16.26 18.23
CA PRO A 197 -11.76 15.42 17.11
C PRO A 197 -11.69 16.10 15.74
N ASN A 198 -11.61 17.44 15.67
CA ASN A 198 -11.51 18.19 14.42
C ASN A 198 -10.09 18.72 14.14
N GLY A 199 -9.15 18.46 15.05
CA GLY A 199 -7.90 19.20 15.08
C GLY A 199 -8.13 20.63 15.55
N GLY A 200 -7.18 21.16 16.32
CA GLY A 200 -7.33 22.46 16.95
C GLY A 200 -5.99 23.17 17.13
N PRO A 201 -6.02 24.44 17.56
CA PRO A 201 -4.81 25.24 17.75
C PRO A 201 -3.75 24.54 18.62
N ARG A 202 -4.17 23.76 19.62
CA ARG A 202 -3.29 22.98 20.50
C ARG A 202 -2.54 21.86 19.76
N VAL A 203 -3.23 21.12 18.89
CA VAL A 203 -2.63 20.05 18.06
C VAL A 203 -1.62 20.65 17.10
N GLN A 204 -1.99 21.77 16.47
CA GLN A 204 -1.11 22.49 15.55
C GLN A 204 0.15 23.02 16.27
N GLU A 205 0.00 23.65 17.43
CA GLU A 205 1.14 24.18 18.20
C GLU A 205 2.09 23.06 18.65
N ALA A 206 1.56 21.94 19.14
CA ALA A 206 2.37 20.78 19.51
C ALA A 206 3.11 20.19 18.29
N ALA A 207 2.44 20.11 17.14
CA ALA A 207 3.07 19.68 15.89
C ALA A 207 4.18 20.65 15.46
N MET A 208 3.97 21.97 15.56
CA MET A 208 5.00 22.97 15.25
C MET A 208 6.23 22.82 16.14
N ARG A 209 6.03 22.63 17.46
CA ARG A 209 7.15 22.42 18.40
C ARG A 209 7.94 21.16 18.07
N LEU A 210 7.25 20.05 17.80
CA LEU A 210 7.87 18.77 17.43
C LEU A 210 8.66 18.88 16.12
N LEU A 211 8.05 19.47 15.09
CA LEU A 211 8.65 19.60 13.75
C LEU A 211 9.78 20.63 13.71
N GLY A 212 9.67 21.74 14.46
CA GLY A 212 10.69 22.79 14.51
C GLY A 212 11.92 22.43 15.35
N GLY A 213 11.75 21.54 16.34
CA GLY A 213 12.77 21.26 17.35
C GLY A 213 13.97 20.42 16.90
N HIS A 214 13.98 19.84 15.69
CA HIS A 214 15.01 18.88 15.23
C HIS A 214 15.39 17.89 16.33
N GLY A 215 14.40 17.21 16.89
CA GLY A 215 14.57 16.31 18.04
C GLY A 215 15.45 15.09 17.73
N ALA A 216 16.15 14.59 18.76
CA ALA A 216 16.84 13.30 18.74
C ALA A 216 16.03 12.24 19.52
N GLY A 217 16.24 10.96 19.22
CA GLY A 217 15.53 9.86 19.87
C GLY A 217 14.06 9.77 19.45
N ASP A 218 13.15 9.62 20.41
CA ASP A 218 11.72 9.37 20.18
C ASP A 218 11.03 10.44 19.31
N ASP A 219 11.43 11.70 19.44
CA ASP A 219 10.83 12.80 18.68
C ASP A 219 11.09 12.68 17.18
N ALA A 220 12.25 12.17 16.77
CA ALA A 220 12.53 11.87 15.36
C ALA A 220 11.59 10.79 14.83
N HIS A 221 11.35 9.74 15.61
CA HIS A 221 10.42 8.68 15.24
C HIS A 221 8.97 9.16 15.18
N LYS A 222 8.55 10.06 16.09
CA LYS A 222 7.22 10.69 16.04
C LYS A 222 7.04 11.54 14.79
N VAL A 223 8.07 12.32 14.40
CA VAL A 223 8.04 13.07 13.14
C VAL A 223 7.83 12.13 11.96
N HIS A 224 8.60 11.05 11.86
CA HIS A 224 8.46 10.07 10.78
C HIS A 224 7.10 9.36 10.80
N LEU A 225 6.55 9.07 11.97
CA LEU A 225 5.21 8.49 12.11
C LEU A 225 4.13 9.45 11.57
N LEU A 226 4.16 10.72 11.97
CA LEU A 226 3.21 11.72 11.49
C LEU A 226 3.34 11.99 9.99
N GLN A 227 4.56 12.00 9.44
CA GLN A 227 4.75 12.02 7.98
C GLN A 227 4.21 10.76 7.31
N GLY A 228 4.36 9.59 7.96
CA GLY A 228 3.79 8.32 7.50
C GLY A 228 2.27 8.38 7.39
N PHE A 229 1.58 8.98 8.35
CA PHE A 229 0.13 9.19 8.29
C PHE A 229 -0.29 10.03 7.07
N GLN A 230 0.36 11.18 6.84
CA GLN A 230 0.10 12.02 5.67
C GLN A 230 0.45 11.31 4.35
N ALA A 231 1.48 10.47 4.34
CA ALA A 231 1.86 9.68 3.18
C ALA A 231 0.79 8.62 2.84
N VAL A 232 0.24 7.95 3.85
CA VAL A 232 -0.88 7.00 3.69
C VAL A 232 -2.11 7.71 3.11
N GLU A 233 -2.51 8.87 3.66
CA GLU A 233 -3.60 9.68 3.07
C GLU A 233 -3.34 9.98 1.60
N SER A 234 -2.13 10.45 1.29
CA SER A 234 -1.75 10.80 -0.07
C SER A 234 -1.83 9.60 -1.02
N ALA A 235 -1.49 8.39 -0.57
CA ALA A 235 -1.61 7.17 -1.35
C ALA A 235 -3.07 6.72 -1.52
N VAL A 236 -3.90 6.81 -0.46
CA VAL A 236 -5.35 6.53 -0.53
C VAL A 236 -6.03 7.42 -1.58
N LYS A 237 -5.79 8.74 -1.52
CA LYS A 237 -6.39 9.70 -2.46
C LYS A 237 -5.92 9.46 -3.90
N ARG A 238 -4.63 9.14 -4.09
CA ARG A 238 -4.11 8.76 -5.41
C ARG A 238 -4.74 7.49 -5.95
N PHE A 239 -4.93 6.47 -5.11
CA PHE A 239 -5.61 5.23 -5.51
C PHE A 239 -7.00 5.51 -6.08
N PHE A 240 -7.86 6.25 -5.36
CA PHE A 240 -9.21 6.53 -5.85
C PHE A 240 -9.25 7.47 -7.07
N PHE A 241 -8.29 8.39 -7.16
CA PHE A 241 -8.13 9.20 -8.37
C PHE A 241 -7.76 8.33 -9.59
N ALA A 242 -6.74 7.46 -9.45
CA ALA A 242 -6.30 6.55 -10.50
C ALA A 242 -7.40 5.56 -10.89
N TYR A 243 -8.08 4.97 -9.90
CA TYR A 243 -9.20 4.07 -10.11
C TYR A 243 -10.32 4.71 -10.94
N ARG A 244 -10.64 5.99 -10.71
CA ARG A 244 -11.60 6.72 -11.54
C ARG A 244 -11.13 6.82 -13.00
N GLN A 245 -9.84 7.10 -13.23
CA GLN A 245 -9.29 7.13 -14.59
C GLN A 245 -9.33 5.74 -15.24
N LEU A 246 -9.00 4.69 -14.48
CA LEU A 246 -9.08 3.30 -14.93
C LEU A 246 -10.50 2.93 -15.37
N VAL A 247 -11.51 3.24 -14.55
CA VAL A 247 -12.92 3.02 -14.92
C VAL A 247 -13.25 3.77 -16.21
N SER A 248 -12.76 5.00 -16.38
CA SER A 248 -12.98 5.76 -17.62
C SER A 248 -12.33 5.10 -18.84
N ALA A 249 -11.13 4.54 -18.66
CA ALA A 249 -10.37 3.93 -19.74
C ALA A 249 -10.93 2.56 -20.16
N VAL A 250 -11.32 1.74 -19.18
CA VAL A 250 -11.76 0.35 -19.41
C VAL A 250 -13.27 0.26 -19.64
N MET A 251 -14.07 1.16 -19.04
CA MET A 251 -15.54 1.13 -19.14
C MET A 251 -16.13 2.32 -19.87
N GLY A 252 -15.32 3.31 -20.26
CA GLY A 252 -15.79 4.56 -20.87
C GLY A 252 -16.12 5.65 -19.86
N SER A 253 -16.04 6.90 -20.32
CA SER A 253 -16.19 8.10 -19.48
C SER A 253 -17.57 8.24 -18.83
N LEU A 254 -18.63 7.80 -19.50
CA LEU A 254 -20.00 7.82 -18.96
C LEU A 254 -20.14 6.92 -17.72
N HIS A 255 -19.40 5.80 -17.67
CA HIS A 255 -19.35 4.95 -16.49
C HIS A 255 -18.56 5.57 -15.34
N ALA A 256 -17.48 6.30 -15.65
CA ALA A 256 -16.67 7.00 -14.65
C ALA A 256 -17.32 8.25 -14.07
N THR A 257 -18.41 8.74 -14.66
CA THR A 257 -19.20 9.88 -14.16
C THR A 257 -20.55 9.47 -13.59
N GLY A 258 -20.82 8.16 -13.44
CA GLY A 258 -22.06 7.64 -12.87
C GLY A 258 -23.28 7.80 -13.78
N ASN A 259 -23.10 7.63 -15.10
CA ASN A 259 -24.17 7.72 -16.09
C ASN A 259 -24.90 9.09 -16.12
N ARG A 260 -24.19 10.17 -15.75
CA ARG A 260 -24.71 11.53 -15.85
C ARG A 260 -24.78 11.93 -17.32
N VAL A 261 -26.00 11.92 -17.86
CA VAL A 261 -26.30 12.52 -19.16
C VAL A 261 -25.85 13.98 -19.13
N VAL A 262 -25.08 14.37 -20.14
CA VAL A 262 -24.66 15.76 -20.40
C VAL A 262 -25.94 16.62 -20.52
N GLY A 263 -26.34 17.30 -19.45
CA GLY A 263 -27.59 18.06 -19.45
C GLY A 263 -28.14 18.52 -18.08
N PHE A 264 -27.64 17.98 -16.96
CA PHE A 264 -28.04 18.46 -15.62
C PHE A 264 -27.02 19.46 -15.05
N PRO A 265 -27.47 20.49 -14.31
CA PRO A 265 -26.60 21.56 -13.80
C PRO A 265 -25.53 21.01 -12.82
N PRO A 266 -24.36 21.67 -12.73
CA PRO A 266 -23.16 21.18 -12.03
C PRO A 266 -23.29 21.09 -10.49
N ASP A 267 -24.43 21.46 -9.91
CA ASP A 267 -24.59 21.67 -8.45
C ASP A 267 -25.09 20.45 -7.66
N THR A 268 -25.11 19.25 -8.24
CA THR A 268 -25.65 18.05 -7.54
C THR A 268 -24.61 16.95 -7.39
N ALA A 269 -23.97 16.94 -6.21
CA ALA A 269 -23.07 15.93 -5.63
C ALA A 269 -21.90 15.49 -6.53
N LEU A 270 -20.66 15.53 -6.07
CA LEU A 270 -19.55 14.88 -6.79
C LEU A 270 -19.84 13.38 -6.98
N ASP A 271 -19.37 12.77 -8.09
CA ASP A 271 -19.34 11.30 -8.20
C ASP A 271 -18.62 10.71 -6.96
N GLN A 272 -19.05 9.54 -6.49
CA GLN A 272 -18.61 8.99 -5.19
C GLN A 272 -17.08 8.79 -5.12
N LEU A 273 -16.44 8.43 -6.24
CA LEU A 273 -14.98 8.38 -6.33
C LEU A 273 -14.35 9.76 -6.17
N ALA A 274 -14.94 10.77 -6.80
CA ALA A 274 -14.50 12.15 -6.70
C ALA A 274 -14.64 12.70 -5.27
N GLN A 275 -15.67 12.29 -4.53
CA GLN A 275 -15.82 12.66 -3.13
C GLN A 275 -14.66 12.14 -2.26
N LEU A 276 -14.11 10.95 -2.54
CA LEU A 276 -13.02 10.39 -1.76
C LEU A 276 -11.69 11.11 -1.96
N PHE A 277 -11.30 11.39 -3.21
CA PHE A 277 -10.00 12.04 -3.47
C PHE A 277 -10.05 13.57 -3.35
N LEU A 278 -11.23 14.19 -3.43
CA LEU A 278 -11.43 15.63 -3.17
C LEU A 278 -11.83 15.92 -1.72
N GLU A 279 -11.91 14.90 -0.86
CA GLU A 279 -12.15 15.12 0.56
C GLU A 279 -11.07 16.07 1.14
N PRO A 280 -11.42 16.97 2.08
CA PRO A 280 -10.44 17.76 2.79
C PRO A 280 -9.28 16.92 3.37
N PRO A 281 -8.13 17.52 3.66
CA PRO A 281 -7.02 16.82 4.26
C PRO A 281 -7.43 16.09 5.55
N TYR A 282 -6.92 14.88 5.76
CA TYR A 282 -7.22 14.10 6.96
C TYR A 282 -6.50 14.67 8.20
N PHE A 283 -5.39 15.39 7.98
CA PHE A 283 -4.52 15.93 9.03
C PHE A 283 -4.31 17.45 8.93
N PRO A 284 -5.38 18.27 8.94
CA PRO A 284 -5.30 19.70 8.68
C PRO A 284 -4.39 20.46 9.66
N SER A 285 -4.33 20.04 10.93
CA SER A 285 -3.44 20.66 11.93
C SER A 285 -1.96 20.39 11.65
N LEU A 286 -1.61 19.23 11.08
CA LEU A 286 -0.23 18.93 10.69
C LEU A 286 0.18 19.73 9.45
N ASP A 287 -0.74 19.90 8.50
CA ASP A 287 -0.52 20.73 7.31
C ASP A 287 -0.33 22.20 7.71
N ALA A 288 -1.21 22.73 8.56
CA ALA A 288 -1.10 24.09 9.08
C ALA A 288 0.22 24.33 9.82
N ALA A 289 0.67 23.38 10.65
CA ALA A 289 1.94 23.49 11.37
C ALA A 289 3.14 23.67 10.42
N LYS A 290 3.14 23.00 9.26
CA LYS A 290 4.19 23.16 8.23
C LYS A 290 4.16 24.56 7.62
N THR A 291 2.97 25.11 7.34
CA THR A 291 2.82 26.49 6.84
C THR A 291 3.44 27.49 7.80
N PHE A 292 3.06 27.44 9.09
CA PHE A 292 3.59 28.37 10.09
C PHE A 292 5.09 28.21 10.34
N LEU A 293 5.64 27.00 10.25
CA LEU A 293 7.09 26.79 10.33
C LEU A 293 7.83 27.39 9.14
N GLY A 294 7.26 27.26 7.93
CA GLY A 294 7.78 27.92 6.73
C GLY A 294 7.82 29.44 6.90
N ASP A 295 6.72 30.04 7.37
CA ASP A 295 6.64 31.48 7.64
C ASP A 295 7.64 31.92 8.71
N LEU A 296 7.77 31.17 9.80
CA LEU A 296 8.73 31.45 10.88
C LEU A 296 10.17 31.53 10.36
N TRP A 297 10.57 30.57 9.52
CA TRP A 297 11.92 30.56 8.95
C TRP A 297 12.12 31.64 7.89
N HIS A 298 11.09 31.93 7.07
CA HIS A 298 11.12 33.08 6.17
C HIS A 298 11.33 34.40 6.92
N HIS A 299 10.60 34.63 8.02
CA HIS A 299 10.79 35.82 8.86
C HIS A 299 12.16 35.85 9.55
N HIS A 300 12.66 34.72 10.06
CA HIS A 300 14.00 34.64 10.62
C HIS A 300 15.09 34.98 9.60
N HIS A 301 14.98 34.46 8.36
CA HIS A 301 15.93 34.78 7.29
C HIS A 301 15.88 36.26 6.90
N LEU A 302 14.71 36.90 6.88
CA LEU A 302 14.56 38.33 6.59
C LEU A 302 15.13 39.22 7.69
N VAL A 303 14.95 38.86 8.96
CA VAL A 303 15.52 39.61 10.09
C VAL A 303 17.04 39.49 10.13
N VAL A 304 17.59 38.28 9.92
CA VAL A 304 19.05 38.04 9.89
C VAL A 304 19.70 38.72 8.68
N SER A 305 19.03 38.76 7.53
CA SER A 305 19.54 39.43 6.32
C SER A 305 19.37 40.97 6.38
N GLY A 306 18.38 41.47 7.13
CA GLY A 306 18.12 42.90 7.33
C GLY A 306 19.02 43.58 8.38
N SER A 307 19.66 42.82 9.27
CA SER A 307 20.63 43.36 10.25
C SER A 307 22.03 43.66 9.68
N GLY A 308 22.23 43.54 8.36
CA GLY A 308 23.51 43.80 7.68
C GLY A 308 23.78 45.26 7.30
N THR A 309 22.81 46.18 7.44
CA THR A 309 23.01 47.57 7.02
C THR A 309 23.62 48.39 8.16
N ARG A 310 24.96 48.48 8.16
CA ARG A 310 25.72 49.49 8.92
C ARG A 310 25.11 50.88 8.65
N MET A 311 24.62 51.53 9.71
CA MET A 311 24.40 52.97 9.73
C MET A 311 25.75 53.67 9.46
N PRO A 312 25.84 54.61 8.49
CA PRO A 312 26.99 55.49 8.40
C PRO A 312 26.93 56.51 9.54
N ARG A 313 28.10 56.73 10.16
CA ARG A 313 28.37 57.80 11.12
C ARG A 313 28.21 59.18 10.50
#